data_AF-A0A5E4MPC3-F1
#
_entry.id   AF-A0A5E4MPC3-F1
#
_cell.length_a   1.000
_cell.length_b   1.000
_cell.length_c   1.000
_cell.angle_alpha   90.00
_cell.angle_beta   90.00
_cell.angle_gamma   90.00
#
_symmetry.space_group_name_H-M   'P 1'
#
loop_
_entity.id
_entity.type
_entity.pdbx_description
1 polymer ?
#
loop_
_entity_poly.entity_id
_entity_poly.type
_entity_poly.pdbx_seq_one_letter_code
_entity_poly.pdbx_strand_id
1 'polypeptide(L)'
;MTGFVVVKKLIVCIVFPVYFLVKNRMIFLRVKNRINDLIHLTFKTKTHERSMKHINCQLNLKLLGKQDIRQQLSSAYWLNIKLYNEKLSYNRCILNKIINCIKFCGAFELALRGRDEKSNSENPGVFRGLINFSSELDSVLKCHIGNSSVFKGLSKSIQNDLLEYCLAGLSKSIQNDLLECCLAVCQQRIKNEIKQAEYISVMADKTTDVSAQFQLSIIFRYLISDGTPVERFWGFFNPTGHDAKSLSECIIFNLEKVLESPNMLICQSYDGANVMSGRLNGVQKIINNSYKNAHFIHCYAHQLNLILIQATSQNREIRIFFSNLTDITNFFSNSPQRVTVLDKIVKYRVPRSSNTRWNFKSRIVNTVYENLEPLIECMKEIESTFNQTIAINQAGPLNRMLNDDKLHFG
;
A
#
# COMPACT_ATOMS: atom_id res chain seq x y z
N MET A 1 -33.10 40.32 16.33
CA MET A 1 -34.25 39.55 15.79
C MET A 1 -35.27 40.55 15.28
N THR A 2 -35.46 40.62 13.96
CA THR A 2 -36.54 41.38 13.32
C THR A 2 -37.76 40.46 13.27
N GLY A 3 -38.78 40.74 14.07
CA GLY A 3 -40.07 40.05 14.03
C GLY A 3 -41.09 40.91 13.29
N PHE A 4 -41.92 40.29 12.46
CA PHE A 4 -43.04 40.95 11.79
C PHE A 4 -44.31 40.80 12.63
N VAL A 5 -45.03 41.90 12.86
CA VAL A 5 -46.41 41.87 13.35
C VAL A 5 -47.30 42.40 12.24
N VAL A 6 -48.28 41.60 11.81
CA VAL A 6 -49.26 41.99 10.80
C VAL A 6 -50.45 42.62 11.51
N VAL A 7 -50.66 43.92 11.31
CA VAL A 7 -51.93 44.59 11.63
C VAL A 7 -52.47 45.15 10.32
N LYS A 8 -53.75 44.89 10.06
CA LYS A 8 -54.49 45.12 8.80
C LYS A 8 -53.92 46.27 7.93
N LYS A 9 -53.34 45.88 6.78
CA LYS A 9 -53.00 46.67 5.58
C LYS A 9 -51.85 47.70 5.60
N LEU A 10 -51.00 47.77 6.63
CA LEU A 10 -49.70 48.45 6.52
C LEU A 10 -48.59 47.64 7.22
N ILE A 11 -47.55 47.21 6.49
CA ILE A 11 -46.34 46.62 7.08
C ILE A 11 -45.33 47.74 7.28
N VAL A 12 -45.20 48.21 8.53
CA VAL A 12 -44.12 49.13 8.94
C VAL A 12 -42.95 48.28 9.45
N CYS A 13 -41.74 48.51 8.95
CA CYS A 13 -40.53 47.87 9.47
C CYS A 13 -40.16 48.55 10.80
N ILE A 14 -40.75 48.10 11.91
CA ILE A 14 -40.51 48.71 13.22
C ILE A 14 -39.35 47.98 13.91
N VAL A 15 -38.28 48.71 14.22
CA VAL A 15 -37.22 48.27 15.13
C VAL A 15 -37.69 48.56 16.55
N PHE A 16 -38.30 47.60 17.26
CA PHE A 16 -38.53 47.72 18.70
C PHE A 16 -37.50 46.92 19.51
N PRO A 17 -36.93 47.49 20.59
CA PRO A 17 -36.36 46.70 21.67
C PRO A 17 -37.47 45.87 22.33
N VAL A 18 -37.30 44.56 22.41
CA VAL A 18 -38.24 43.65 23.08
C VAL A 18 -38.31 44.00 24.57
N TYR A 19 -39.49 44.38 25.07
CA TYR A 19 -39.81 44.49 26.49
C TYR A 19 -40.74 43.33 26.86
N PHE A 20 -40.37 42.53 27.86
CA PHE A 20 -41.25 41.54 28.48
C PHE A 20 -41.55 41.99 29.92
N LEU A 21 -42.83 42.07 30.28
CA LEU A 21 -43.28 42.24 31.66
C LEU A 21 -43.59 40.87 32.25
N VAL A 22 -42.77 40.40 33.19
CA VAL A 22 -43.10 39.27 34.06
C VAL A 22 -42.91 39.72 35.51
N LYS A 23 -44.01 39.72 36.28
CA LYS A 23 -44.07 39.95 37.74
C LYS A 23 -43.26 41.16 38.26
N ASN A 24 -43.61 42.36 37.80
CA ASN A 24 -43.24 43.65 38.42
C ASN A 24 -41.73 43.90 38.71
N ARG A 25 -40.81 43.31 37.94
CA ARG A 25 -39.41 43.78 37.83
C ARG A 25 -38.95 43.75 36.37
N MET A 26 -38.46 44.88 35.86
CA MET A 26 -37.80 44.94 34.55
C MET A 26 -36.39 44.35 34.64
N ILE A 27 -36.07 43.36 33.80
CA ILE A 27 -34.71 42.85 33.62
C ILE A 27 -34.31 43.02 32.15
N PHE A 28 -33.18 43.69 31.90
CA PHE A 28 -32.62 43.93 30.57
C PHE A 28 -31.90 42.69 30.03
N LEU A 29 -32.39 42.09 28.93
CA LEU A 29 -31.62 41.12 28.14
C LEU A 29 -30.63 41.86 27.22
N ARG A 30 -29.33 41.64 27.46
CA ARG A 30 -28.19 42.16 26.67
C ARG A 30 -28.18 41.51 25.27
N VAL A 31 -28.49 42.31 24.24
CA VAL A 31 -28.18 42.00 22.84
C VAL A 31 -27.11 42.98 22.37
N LYS A 32 -26.04 42.44 21.75
CA LYS A 32 -24.74 43.07 21.48
C LYS A 32 -24.71 44.36 20.64
N ASN A 33 -25.85 44.87 20.14
CA ASN A 33 -25.92 46.10 19.34
C ASN A 33 -27.22 46.88 19.67
N ARG A 34 -27.29 47.55 20.83
CA ARG A 34 -28.36 48.53 21.08
C ARG A 34 -27.95 49.92 20.62
N ILE A 35 -28.95 50.65 20.12
CA ILE A 35 -28.97 52.11 20.06
C ILE A 35 -29.53 52.53 21.42
N ASN A 36 -28.70 53.13 22.27
CA ASN A 36 -29.14 53.64 23.57
C ASN A 36 -29.59 55.11 23.50
N ASP A 37 -29.57 55.70 22.30
CA ASP A 37 -29.78 57.12 22.07
C ASP A 37 -30.79 57.33 20.94
N LEU A 38 -31.98 57.83 21.29
CA LEU A 38 -33.09 58.05 20.34
C LEU A 38 -32.72 59.08 19.25
N ILE A 39 -31.73 59.93 19.50
CA ILE A 39 -31.26 60.97 18.58
C ILE A 39 -30.64 60.35 17.30
N HIS A 40 -29.97 59.20 17.42
CA HIS A 40 -29.29 58.53 16.30
C HIS A 40 -30.12 57.42 15.64
N LEU A 41 -31.36 57.19 16.10
CA LEU A 41 -32.25 56.18 15.53
C LEU A 41 -32.51 56.44 14.04
N THR A 42 -32.79 57.68 13.68
CA THR A 42 -33.08 58.12 12.31
C THR A 42 -31.91 57.88 11.34
N PHE A 43 -30.67 58.00 11.83
CA PHE A 43 -29.49 57.72 11.03
C PHE A 43 -29.26 56.20 10.87
N LYS A 44 -29.49 55.44 11.93
CA LYS A 44 -29.35 53.97 11.89
C LYS A 44 -30.46 53.27 11.11
N THR A 45 -31.67 53.81 11.09
CA THR A 45 -32.73 53.32 10.19
C THR A 45 -32.38 53.62 8.73
N LYS A 46 -31.94 54.83 8.39
CA LYS A 46 -31.48 55.16 7.02
C LYS A 46 -30.32 54.29 6.55
N THR A 47 -29.37 53.95 7.42
CA THR A 47 -28.26 53.04 7.07
C THR A 47 -28.70 51.59 6.98
N HIS A 48 -29.64 51.14 7.83
CA HIS A 48 -30.25 49.81 7.69
C HIS A 48 -31.08 49.69 6.40
N GLU A 49 -31.88 50.69 6.04
CA GLU A 49 -32.67 50.75 4.81
C GLU A 49 -31.78 50.61 3.55
N ARG A 50 -30.58 51.19 3.60
CA ARG A 50 -29.56 51.07 2.55
C ARG A 50 -28.73 49.80 2.62
N SER A 51 -28.88 48.99 3.66
CA SER A 51 -28.10 47.76 3.81
C SER A 51 -28.56 46.69 2.82
N MET A 52 -27.61 45.91 2.30
CA MET A 52 -27.89 44.81 1.37
C MET A 52 -28.89 43.80 1.96
N LYS A 53 -28.89 43.62 3.29
CA LYS A 53 -29.84 42.76 3.99
C LYS A 53 -31.27 43.29 3.89
N HIS A 54 -31.49 44.58 4.13
CA HIS A 54 -32.82 45.18 4.02
C HIS A 54 -33.33 45.14 2.57
N ILE A 55 -32.48 45.51 1.61
CA ILE A 55 -32.80 45.49 0.19
C ILE A 55 -33.16 44.07 -0.27
N ASN A 56 -32.36 43.05 0.09
CA ASN A 56 -32.64 41.65 -0.25
C ASN A 56 -33.95 41.15 0.40
N CYS A 57 -34.22 41.51 1.65
CA CYS A 57 -35.49 41.17 2.31
C CYS A 57 -36.68 41.83 1.62
N GLN A 58 -36.57 43.09 1.22
CA GLN A 58 -37.63 43.82 0.54
C GLN A 58 -37.88 43.29 -0.88
N LEU A 59 -36.82 42.87 -1.58
CA LEU A 59 -36.92 42.16 -2.86
C LEU A 59 -37.62 40.81 -2.68
N ASN A 60 -37.20 40.00 -1.71
CA ASN A 60 -37.84 38.71 -1.42
C ASN A 60 -39.32 38.86 -1.06
N LEU A 61 -39.69 39.89 -0.30
CA LEU A 61 -41.08 40.19 0.02
C LEU A 61 -41.89 40.59 -1.22
N LYS A 62 -41.31 41.37 -2.14
CA LYS A 62 -41.95 41.74 -3.42
C LYS A 62 -42.11 40.56 -4.38
N LEU A 63 -41.26 39.55 -4.25
CA LEU A 63 -41.28 38.31 -5.05
C LEU A 63 -42.17 37.21 -4.42
N LEU A 64 -42.56 37.37 -3.15
CA LEU A 64 -43.42 36.44 -2.42
C LEU A 64 -44.77 36.29 -3.13
N GLY A 65 -45.10 35.07 -3.57
CA GLY A 65 -46.33 34.76 -4.32
C GLY A 65 -46.27 35.06 -5.82
N LYS A 66 -45.19 35.63 -6.35
CA LYS A 66 -44.97 35.85 -7.79
C LYS A 66 -44.03 34.83 -8.45
N GLN A 67 -43.31 34.05 -7.64
CA GLN A 67 -42.39 33.01 -8.10
C GLN A 67 -42.99 31.62 -7.83
N ASP A 68 -42.96 30.72 -8.83
CA ASP A 68 -43.38 29.33 -8.63
C ASP A 68 -42.33 28.61 -7.78
N ILE A 69 -42.72 28.24 -6.56
CA ILE A 69 -41.88 27.53 -5.59
C ILE A 69 -41.35 26.22 -6.17
N ARG A 70 -42.09 25.57 -7.08
CA ARG A 70 -41.65 24.32 -7.76
C ARG A 70 -40.51 24.57 -8.73
N GLN A 71 -40.48 25.73 -9.41
CA GLN A 71 -39.37 26.11 -10.28
C GLN A 71 -38.11 26.47 -9.48
N GLN A 72 -38.25 27.08 -8.31
CA GLN A 72 -37.10 27.35 -7.43
C GLN A 72 -36.54 26.06 -6.81
N LEU A 73 -37.39 25.17 -6.31
CA LEU A 73 -36.96 23.88 -5.78
C LEU A 73 -36.26 23.04 -6.85
N SER A 74 -36.79 23.02 -8.09
CA SER A 74 -36.14 22.33 -9.21
C SER A 74 -34.84 22.98 -9.61
N SER A 75 -34.77 24.31 -9.76
CA SER A 75 -33.51 25.00 -10.09
C SER A 75 -32.42 24.83 -9.02
N ALA A 76 -32.79 24.88 -7.73
CA ALA A 76 -31.88 24.60 -6.63
C ALA A 76 -31.43 23.13 -6.59
N TYR A 77 -32.33 22.20 -6.90
CA TYR A 77 -32.03 20.78 -7.05
C TYR A 77 -31.03 20.53 -8.19
N TRP A 78 -31.26 21.09 -9.38
CA TRP A 78 -30.35 21.01 -10.52
C TRP A 78 -28.98 21.65 -10.23
N LEU A 79 -28.98 22.80 -9.54
CA LEU A 79 -27.74 23.45 -9.11
C LEU A 79 -26.96 22.58 -8.11
N ASN A 80 -27.64 21.94 -7.16
CA ASN A 80 -27.01 21.02 -6.21
C ASN A 80 -26.43 19.78 -6.91
N ILE A 81 -27.13 19.20 -7.89
CA ILE A 81 -26.58 18.11 -8.72
C ILE A 81 -25.32 18.58 -9.45
N LYS A 82 -25.37 19.78 -10.05
CA LYS A 82 -24.23 20.33 -10.78
C LYS A 82 -23.02 20.54 -9.87
N LEU A 83 -23.20 21.20 -8.72
CA LEU A 83 -22.15 21.40 -7.73
C LEU A 83 -21.60 20.07 -7.18
N TYR A 84 -22.47 19.09 -6.96
CA TYR A 84 -22.08 17.75 -6.54
C TYR A 84 -21.22 17.05 -7.60
N ASN A 85 -21.62 17.09 -8.87
CA ASN A 85 -20.88 16.51 -9.98
C ASN A 85 -19.53 17.21 -10.21
N GLU A 86 -19.47 18.53 -10.05
CA GLU A 86 -18.22 19.30 -10.10
C GLU A 86 -17.27 18.86 -8.97
N LYS A 87 -17.79 18.71 -7.74
CA LYS A 87 -17.02 18.21 -6.60
C LYS A 87 -16.54 16.77 -6.80
N LEU A 88 -17.39 15.89 -7.34
CA LEU A 88 -17.01 14.52 -7.69
C LEU A 88 -15.88 14.48 -8.72
N SER A 89 -15.99 15.29 -9.78
CA SER A 89 -14.99 15.38 -10.84
C SER A 89 -13.65 15.86 -10.30
N TYR A 90 -13.69 16.88 -9.44
CA TYR A 90 -12.53 17.38 -8.72
C TYR A 90 -11.88 16.30 -7.83
N ASN A 91 -12.65 15.60 -7.00
CA ASN A 91 -12.14 14.54 -6.14
C ASN A 91 -11.53 13.38 -6.94
N ARG A 92 -12.16 12.98 -8.05
CA ARG A 92 -11.63 11.95 -8.97
C ARG A 92 -10.30 12.37 -9.58
N CYS A 93 -10.16 13.65 -9.95
CA CYS A 93 -8.91 14.20 -10.48
C CYS A 93 -7.77 14.10 -9.45
N ILE A 94 -8.04 14.45 -8.19
CA ILE A 94 -7.05 14.31 -7.10
C ILE A 94 -6.70 12.84 -6.86
N LEU A 95 -7.70 11.98 -6.74
CA LEU A 95 -7.50 10.55 -6.50
C LEU A 95 -6.67 9.90 -7.61
N ASN A 96 -6.94 10.24 -8.87
CA ASN A 96 -6.17 9.75 -10.03
C ASN A 96 -4.68 10.10 -9.92
N LYS A 97 -4.35 11.31 -9.46
CA LYS A 97 -2.95 11.74 -9.26
C LYS A 97 -2.26 10.94 -8.15
N ILE A 98 -2.97 10.68 -7.05
CA ILE A 98 -2.47 9.86 -5.95
C ILE A 98 -2.23 8.42 -6.45
N ILE A 99 -3.19 7.85 -7.18
CA ILE A 99 -3.06 6.50 -7.77
C ILE A 99 -1.87 6.44 -8.74
N ASN A 100 -1.63 7.48 -9.53
CA ASN A 100 -0.44 7.53 -10.39
C ASN A 100 0.87 7.50 -9.59
N CYS A 101 0.92 8.17 -8.44
CA CYS A 101 2.06 8.10 -7.52
C CYS A 101 2.24 6.68 -6.95
N ILE A 102 1.14 6.00 -6.57
CA ILE A 102 1.17 4.61 -6.11
C ILE A 102 1.69 3.69 -7.22
N LYS A 103 1.17 3.84 -8.44
CA LYS A 103 1.62 3.06 -9.62
C LYS A 103 3.09 3.29 -9.92
N PHE A 104 3.57 4.53 -9.80
CA PHE A 104 4.98 4.85 -9.94
C PHE A 104 5.80 4.11 -8.88
N CYS A 105 5.44 4.23 -7.59
CA CYS A 105 6.14 3.51 -6.54
C CYS A 105 6.13 1.99 -6.78
N GLY A 106 5.01 1.42 -7.21
CA GLY A 106 4.92 0.00 -7.56
C GLY A 106 5.80 -0.41 -8.75
N ALA A 107 5.84 0.41 -9.81
CA ALA A 107 6.63 0.11 -11.02
C ALA A 107 8.15 0.17 -10.78
N PHE A 108 8.59 0.99 -9.83
CA PHE A 108 10.01 1.17 -9.49
C PHE A 108 10.40 0.47 -8.17
N GLU A 109 9.52 -0.38 -7.61
CA GLU A 109 9.75 -1.10 -6.35
C GLU A 109 10.09 -0.17 -5.17
N LEU A 110 9.54 1.04 -5.18
CA LEU A 110 9.79 2.06 -4.16
C LEU A 110 8.84 1.87 -2.98
N ALA A 111 9.36 2.07 -1.78
CA ALA A 111 8.58 2.01 -0.56
C ALA A 111 7.47 3.09 -0.55
N LEU A 112 6.23 2.65 -0.34
CA LEU A 112 5.11 3.56 -0.10
C LEU A 112 5.17 4.21 1.29
N ARG A 113 5.82 3.53 2.24
CA ARG A 113 5.94 3.99 3.64
C ARG A 113 7.32 4.56 3.92
N GLY A 114 7.33 5.75 4.52
CA GLY A 114 8.51 6.39 5.08
C GLY A 114 8.82 5.96 6.52
N ARG A 115 10.04 6.23 6.96
CA ARG A 115 10.46 5.97 8.34
C ARG A 115 9.94 7.05 9.31
N ASP A 116 9.89 8.30 8.83
CA ASP A 116 9.31 9.46 9.53
C ASP A 116 8.47 10.26 8.54
N GLU A 117 7.15 10.08 8.58
CA GLU A 117 6.24 10.74 7.63
C GLU A 117 5.70 12.06 8.21
N LYS A 118 6.34 12.68 9.21
CA LYS A 118 5.85 13.94 9.80
C LYS A 118 6.04 15.14 8.88
N SER A 119 5.22 16.17 9.02
CA SER A 119 5.26 17.37 8.14
C SER A 119 6.54 18.18 8.24
N ASN A 120 7.25 18.07 9.35
CA ASN A 120 8.53 18.70 9.61
C ASN A 120 9.72 17.75 9.38
N SER A 121 9.50 16.56 8.80
CA SER A 121 10.60 15.64 8.53
C SER A 121 11.43 16.12 7.34
N GLU A 122 12.75 16.07 7.46
CA GLU A 122 13.69 16.32 6.36
C GLU A 122 13.67 15.18 5.33
N ASN A 123 13.27 13.97 5.73
CA ASN A 123 13.13 12.81 4.84
C ASN A 123 11.77 12.11 5.07
N PRO A 124 10.68 12.68 4.50
CA PRO A 124 9.32 12.19 4.70
C PRO A 124 9.01 10.84 4.03
N GLY A 125 9.97 10.23 3.35
CA GLY A 125 9.78 9.03 2.54
C GLY A 125 9.43 9.32 1.07
N VAL A 126 9.70 8.34 0.21
CA VAL A 126 9.67 8.47 -1.25
C VAL A 126 8.27 8.84 -1.76
N PHE A 127 7.25 8.13 -1.30
CA PHE A 127 5.88 8.37 -1.75
C PHE A 127 5.36 9.76 -1.38
N ARG A 128 5.66 10.23 -0.16
CA ARG A 128 5.30 11.59 0.26
C ARG A 128 6.08 12.66 -0.52
N GLY A 129 7.37 12.45 -0.74
CA GLY A 129 8.17 13.29 -1.63
C GLY A 129 7.57 13.37 -3.03
N LEU A 130 7.11 12.25 -3.58
CA LEU A 130 6.49 12.17 -4.89
C LEU A 130 5.16 12.93 -4.98
N ILE A 131 4.33 12.87 -3.93
CA ILE A 131 3.08 13.65 -3.84
C ILE A 131 3.38 15.15 -3.78
N ASN A 132 4.36 15.56 -2.97
CA ASN A 132 4.78 16.96 -2.87
C ASN A 132 5.30 17.47 -4.21
N PHE A 133 6.20 16.72 -4.86
CA PHE A 133 6.70 17.04 -6.20
C PHE A 133 5.57 17.13 -7.22
N SER A 134 4.66 16.16 -7.23
CA SER A 134 3.47 16.18 -8.11
C SER A 134 2.58 17.41 -7.87
N SER A 135 2.51 17.89 -6.62
CA SER A 135 1.76 19.11 -6.28
C SER A 135 2.45 20.39 -6.76
N GLU A 136 3.77 20.42 -6.88
CA GLU A 136 4.48 21.57 -7.45
C GLU A 136 4.20 21.72 -8.95
N LEU A 137 4.03 20.59 -9.64
CA LEU A 137 3.71 20.54 -11.07
C LEU A 137 2.23 20.78 -11.37
N ASP A 138 1.34 20.50 -10.41
CA ASP A 138 -0.10 20.53 -10.63
C ASP A 138 -0.82 21.48 -9.66
N SER A 139 -1.30 22.61 -10.21
CA SER A 139 -1.96 23.66 -9.44
C SER A 139 -3.25 23.19 -8.74
N VAL A 140 -3.96 22.21 -9.30
CA VAL A 140 -5.20 21.66 -8.73
C VAL A 140 -4.88 20.82 -7.50
N LEU A 141 -3.83 20.00 -7.56
CA LEU A 141 -3.34 19.21 -6.44
C LEU A 141 -2.73 20.10 -5.37
N LYS A 142 -1.94 21.12 -5.75
CA LYS A 142 -1.42 22.15 -4.84
C LYS A 142 -2.53 22.86 -4.07
N CYS A 143 -3.55 23.31 -4.81
CA CYS A 143 -4.73 23.95 -4.28
C CYS A 143 -5.49 23.01 -3.35
N HIS A 144 -5.64 21.72 -3.70
CA HIS A 144 -6.28 20.73 -2.84
C HIS A 144 -5.57 20.55 -1.51
N ILE A 145 -4.25 20.35 -1.56
CA ILE A 145 -3.39 20.17 -0.40
C ILE A 145 -3.41 21.42 0.48
N GLY A 146 -3.44 22.62 -0.11
CA GLY A 146 -3.46 23.90 0.61
C GLY A 146 -4.84 24.35 1.15
N ASN A 147 -5.93 24.05 0.45
CA ASN A 147 -7.30 24.53 0.77
C ASN A 147 -8.19 23.52 1.49
N SER A 148 -7.74 22.28 1.66
CA SER A 148 -8.50 21.24 2.35
C SER A 148 -8.93 21.71 3.75
N SER A 149 -10.25 21.91 3.95
CA SER A 149 -10.87 22.34 5.20
C SER A 149 -11.59 21.21 5.95
N VAL A 150 -11.20 19.95 5.72
CA VAL A 150 -11.29 18.87 6.73
C VAL A 150 -10.41 19.24 7.96
N PHE A 151 -9.53 20.23 7.79
CA PHE A 151 -8.55 20.76 8.72
C PHE A 151 -8.98 22.00 9.52
N LYS A 152 -10.22 22.51 9.44
CA LYS A 152 -10.56 23.81 10.10
C LYS A 152 -11.88 23.93 10.88
N GLY A 153 -12.56 22.83 11.21
CA GLY A 153 -13.65 22.93 12.18
C GLY A 153 -14.40 21.64 12.44
N LEU A 154 -14.02 20.94 13.51
CA LEU A 154 -14.87 20.22 14.48
C LEU A 154 -13.96 19.40 15.42
N SER A 155 -14.12 19.62 16.72
CA SER A 155 -13.55 18.91 17.89
C SER A 155 -12.05 18.54 17.92
N LYS A 156 -11.35 19.05 18.94
CA LYS A 156 -9.94 18.76 19.28
C LYS A 156 -9.63 17.27 19.52
N SER A 157 -10.62 16.40 19.69
CA SER A 157 -10.43 14.95 19.85
C SER A 157 -10.43 14.15 18.55
N ILE A 158 -10.97 14.70 17.46
CA ILE A 158 -10.95 14.08 16.11
C ILE A 158 -9.84 14.72 15.24
N GLN A 159 -9.38 15.91 15.62
CA GLN A 159 -8.33 16.64 14.88
C GLN A 159 -6.97 15.98 14.90
N ASN A 160 -6.61 15.20 15.92
CA ASN A 160 -5.33 14.48 15.91
C ASN A 160 -5.38 13.27 14.96
N ASP A 161 -6.53 12.60 14.89
CA ASP A 161 -6.73 11.54 13.90
C ASP A 161 -6.76 12.14 12.49
N LEU A 162 -7.45 13.26 12.25
CA LEU A 162 -7.60 13.79 10.88
C LEU A 162 -6.40 14.63 10.35
N LEU A 163 -5.59 15.27 11.21
CA LEU A 163 -4.32 15.89 10.77
C LEU A 163 -3.27 14.83 10.40
N GLU A 164 -3.28 13.69 11.10
CA GLU A 164 -2.51 12.49 10.76
C GLU A 164 -3.03 11.82 9.47
N TYR A 165 -4.33 11.96 9.16
CA TYR A 165 -4.94 11.29 8.01
C TYR A 165 -4.56 11.79 6.61
N CYS A 166 -4.29 13.09 6.42
CA CYS A 166 -4.18 13.63 5.05
C CYS A 166 -2.92 14.41 4.72
N LEU A 167 -2.21 15.00 5.71
CA LEU A 167 -1.05 15.87 5.44
C LEU A 167 0.27 15.44 6.09
N ALA A 168 0.26 14.35 6.88
CA ALA A 168 1.45 13.57 7.19
C ALA A 168 1.75 12.47 6.14
N GLY A 169 1.04 12.47 5.01
CA GLY A 169 1.02 11.32 4.10
C GLY A 169 -0.08 10.37 4.53
N LEU A 170 -0.95 10.01 3.58
CA LEU A 170 -2.09 9.11 3.75
C LEU A 170 -1.94 8.16 4.95
N SER A 171 -2.84 8.23 5.93
CA SER A 171 -2.91 7.25 7.03
C SER A 171 -2.65 5.83 6.48
N LYS A 172 -1.92 5.00 7.22
CA LYS A 172 -1.68 3.59 6.87
C LYS A 172 -2.96 2.89 6.44
N SER A 173 -4.10 3.23 7.05
CA SER A 173 -5.42 2.74 6.65
C SER A 173 -5.81 3.14 5.23
N ILE A 174 -5.75 4.43 4.88
CA ILE A 174 -6.16 4.90 3.54
C ILE A 174 -5.22 4.38 2.44
N GLN A 175 -3.91 4.30 2.71
CA GLN A 175 -2.99 3.68 1.75
C GLN A 175 -3.38 2.23 1.48
N ASN A 176 -3.69 1.48 2.55
CA ASN A 176 -4.14 0.09 2.41
C ASN A 176 -5.50 0.02 1.68
N ASP A 177 -6.47 0.88 2.01
CA ASP A 177 -7.77 0.93 1.34
C ASP A 177 -7.64 1.20 -0.16
N LEU A 178 -6.72 2.10 -0.55
CA LEU A 178 -6.43 2.38 -1.96
C LEU A 178 -5.76 1.20 -2.65
N LEU A 179 -4.82 0.54 -1.97
CA LEU A 179 -4.18 -0.68 -2.49
C LEU A 179 -5.18 -1.82 -2.63
N GLU A 180 -6.10 -2.00 -1.68
CA GLU A 180 -7.20 -2.95 -1.74
C GLU A 180 -8.15 -2.64 -2.89
N CYS A 181 -8.51 -1.37 -3.10
CA CYS A 181 -9.28 -0.94 -4.27
C CYS A 181 -8.55 -1.28 -5.59
N CYS A 182 -7.25 -0.98 -5.67
CA CYS A 182 -6.45 -1.30 -6.86
C CYS A 182 -6.39 -2.81 -7.09
N LEU A 183 -6.18 -3.60 -6.03
CA LEU A 183 -6.18 -5.05 -6.07
C LEU A 183 -7.53 -5.58 -6.54
N ALA A 184 -8.64 -5.05 -6.01
CA ALA A 184 -9.99 -5.45 -6.42
C ALA A 184 -10.25 -5.18 -7.91
N VAL A 185 -9.80 -4.04 -8.44
CA VAL A 185 -9.89 -3.74 -9.88
C VAL A 185 -9.05 -4.72 -10.70
N CYS A 186 -7.81 -5.01 -10.28
CA CYS A 186 -6.96 -6.00 -10.93
C CYS A 186 -7.59 -7.40 -10.91
N GLN A 187 -8.08 -7.84 -9.75
CA GLN A 187 -8.74 -9.13 -9.58
C GLN A 187 -10.02 -9.22 -10.41
N GLN A 188 -10.81 -8.15 -10.51
CA GLN A 188 -12.00 -8.13 -11.36
C GLN A 188 -11.63 -8.27 -12.83
N ARG A 189 -10.55 -7.62 -13.28
CA ARG A 189 -10.03 -7.81 -14.64
C ARG A 189 -9.59 -9.25 -14.87
N ILE A 190 -8.83 -9.84 -13.95
CA ILE A 190 -8.38 -11.25 -14.03
C ILE A 190 -9.59 -12.19 -14.11
N LYS A 191 -10.62 -11.96 -13.28
CA LYS A 191 -11.87 -12.74 -13.35
C LYS A 191 -12.51 -12.63 -14.72
N ASN A 192 -12.67 -11.42 -15.26
CA ASN A 192 -13.28 -11.21 -16.56
C ASN A 192 -12.48 -11.89 -17.69
N GLU A 193 -11.15 -11.88 -17.62
CA GLU A 193 -10.28 -12.60 -18.56
C GLU A 193 -10.46 -14.12 -18.43
N ILE A 194 -10.49 -14.66 -17.19
CA ILE A 194 -10.67 -16.10 -16.95
C ILE A 194 -12.05 -16.61 -17.38
N LYS A 195 -13.10 -15.79 -17.27
CA LYS A 195 -14.43 -16.15 -17.79
C LYS A 195 -14.45 -16.44 -19.29
N GLN A 196 -13.50 -15.87 -20.04
CA GLN A 196 -13.35 -16.12 -21.47
C GLN A 196 -12.38 -17.26 -21.78
N ALA A 197 -11.62 -17.71 -20.78
CA ALA A 197 -10.68 -18.80 -20.93
C ALA A 197 -11.40 -20.14 -20.78
N GLU A 198 -11.08 -21.09 -21.65
CA GLU A 198 -11.64 -22.45 -21.57
C GLU A 198 -11.02 -23.24 -20.41
N TYR A 199 -9.71 -23.04 -20.18
CA TYR A 199 -8.94 -23.74 -19.18
C TYR A 199 -8.00 -22.80 -18.42
N ILE A 200 -7.75 -23.15 -17.16
CA ILE A 200 -6.80 -22.45 -16.31
C ILE A 200 -5.86 -23.42 -15.60
N SER A 201 -4.73 -22.88 -15.16
CA SER A 201 -3.81 -23.50 -14.24
C SER A 201 -3.61 -22.62 -13.01
N VAL A 202 -3.44 -23.26 -11.85
CA VAL A 202 -3.04 -22.60 -10.61
C VAL A 202 -1.58 -22.89 -10.30
N MET A 203 -0.84 -21.85 -9.94
CA MET A 203 0.50 -21.93 -9.39
C MET A 203 0.46 -21.36 -7.98
N ALA A 204 1.08 -22.04 -7.03
CA ALA A 204 1.22 -21.49 -5.69
C ALA A 204 2.61 -21.74 -5.12
N ASP A 205 3.16 -20.73 -4.45
CA ASP A 205 4.47 -20.81 -3.82
C ASP A 205 4.47 -20.19 -2.43
N LYS A 206 5.27 -20.79 -1.55
CA LYS A 206 5.44 -20.36 -0.15
C LYS A 206 6.45 -19.22 -0.12
N THR A 207 6.06 -18.11 0.47
CA THR A 207 6.95 -16.96 0.70
C THR A 207 6.87 -16.50 2.14
N THR A 208 7.84 -15.71 2.56
CA THR A 208 7.82 -15.01 3.85
C THR A 208 7.82 -13.51 3.60
N ASP A 209 6.97 -12.78 4.31
CA ASP A 209 6.94 -11.33 4.24
C ASP A 209 8.14 -10.70 4.97
N VAL A 210 8.21 -9.37 4.97
CA VAL A 210 9.27 -8.61 5.66
C VAL A 210 9.30 -8.82 7.18
N SER A 211 8.23 -9.34 7.76
CA SER A 211 8.10 -9.65 9.19
C SER A 211 8.36 -11.15 9.46
N ALA A 212 8.88 -11.87 8.47
CA ALA A 212 9.09 -13.33 8.49
C ALA A 212 7.80 -14.14 8.70
N GLN A 213 6.63 -13.56 8.42
CA GLN A 213 5.37 -14.26 8.44
C GLN A 213 5.17 -15.01 7.13
N PHE A 214 4.67 -16.23 7.27
CA PHE A 214 4.38 -17.11 6.15
C PHE A 214 3.20 -16.61 5.33
N GLN A 215 3.36 -16.60 4.01
CA GLN A 215 2.31 -16.30 3.06
C GLN A 215 2.32 -17.29 1.90
N LEU A 216 1.16 -17.52 1.32
CA LEU A 216 0.98 -18.27 0.10
C LEU A 216 0.72 -17.31 -1.04
N SER A 217 1.61 -17.29 -2.02
CA SER A 217 1.39 -16.60 -3.28
C SER A 217 0.55 -17.48 -4.20
N ILE A 218 -0.46 -16.89 -4.85
CA ILE A 218 -1.28 -17.59 -5.85
C ILE A 218 -1.20 -16.83 -7.17
N ILE A 219 -0.94 -17.57 -8.24
CA ILE A 219 -0.87 -17.08 -9.62
C ILE A 219 -1.77 -17.97 -10.47
N PHE A 220 -2.54 -17.37 -11.37
CA PHE A 220 -3.31 -18.09 -12.37
C PHE A 220 -2.64 -17.95 -13.74
N ARG A 221 -2.56 -19.08 -14.45
CA ARG A 221 -2.08 -19.11 -15.82
C ARG A 221 -3.18 -19.60 -16.74
N TYR A 222 -3.44 -18.85 -17.81
CA TYR A 222 -4.52 -19.15 -18.75
C TYR A 222 -4.25 -18.50 -20.12
N LEU A 223 -5.05 -18.86 -21.13
CA LEU A 223 -4.98 -18.23 -22.45
C LEU A 223 -5.97 -17.06 -22.50
N ILE A 224 -5.52 -15.89 -22.97
CA ILE A 224 -6.43 -14.81 -23.36
C ILE A 224 -7.01 -15.07 -24.76
N SER A 225 -7.98 -14.28 -25.19
CA SER A 225 -8.78 -14.52 -26.40
C SER A 225 -7.97 -14.62 -27.70
N ASP A 226 -6.75 -14.08 -27.74
CA ASP A 226 -5.83 -14.17 -28.88
C ASP A 226 -4.93 -15.43 -28.86
N GLY A 227 -5.11 -16.31 -27.88
CA GLY A 227 -4.32 -17.53 -27.70
C GLY A 227 -3.01 -17.33 -26.93
N THR A 228 -2.70 -16.12 -26.45
CA THR A 228 -1.47 -15.85 -25.70
C THR A 228 -1.58 -16.40 -24.27
N PRO A 229 -0.61 -17.20 -23.79
CA PRO A 229 -0.55 -17.58 -22.39
C PRO A 229 -0.14 -16.40 -21.52
N VAL A 230 -0.92 -16.12 -20.48
CA VAL A 230 -0.62 -15.09 -19.49
C VAL A 230 -0.54 -15.69 -18.10
N GLU A 231 0.33 -15.12 -17.27
CA GLU A 231 0.43 -15.42 -15.85
C GLU A 231 -0.01 -14.18 -15.06
N ARG A 232 -1.03 -14.34 -14.22
CA ARG A 232 -1.62 -13.25 -13.44
C ARG A 232 -1.50 -13.54 -11.96
N PHE A 233 -0.77 -12.66 -11.27
CA PHE A 233 -0.72 -12.66 -9.82
C PHE A 233 -2.11 -12.40 -9.24
N TRP A 234 -2.59 -13.31 -8.39
CA TRP A 234 -3.89 -13.21 -7.75
C TRP A 234 -3.83 -12.50 -6.40
N GLY A 235 -2.80 -12.82 -5.60
CA GLY A 235 -2.61 -12.25 -4.28
C GLY A 235 -1.67 -13.05 -3.40
N PHE A 236 -1.32 -12.45 -2.26
CA PHE A 236 -0.75 -13.14 -1.11
C PHE A 236 -1.87 -13.43 -0.11
N PHE A 237 -1.85 -14.64 0.43
CA PHE A 237 -2.82 -15.11 1.41
C PHE A 237 -2.09 -15.66 2.62
N ASN A 238 -2.75 -15.62 3.78
CA ASN A 238 -2.23 -16.18 5.02
C ASN A 238 -3.06 -17.42 5.38
N PRO A 239 -2.64 -18.63 4.97
CA PRO A 239 -3.26 -19.87 5.41
C PRO A 239 -3.24 -19.98 6.94
N THR A 240 -4.23 -20.69 7.49
CA THR A 240 -4.34 -20.92 8.94
C THR A 240 -3.20 -21.80 9.50
N GLY A 241 -2.51 -22.53 8.62
CA GLY A 241 -1.42 -23.43 8.98
C GLY A 241 -0.53 -23.77 7.78
N HIS A 242 0.53 -24.53 8.03
CA HIS A 242 1.52 -24.93 7.03
C HIS A 242 1.33 -26.36 6.51
N ASP A 243 0.30 -27.07 6.99
CA ASP A 243 0.00 -28.43 6.56
C ASP A 243 -0.74 -28.46 5.21
N ALA A 244 -0.85 -29.65 4.63
CA ALA A 244 -1.46 -29.79 3.32
C ALA A 244 -2.95 -29.39 3.30
N LYS A 245 -3.64 -29.54 4.43
CA LYS A 245 -5.07 -29.25 4.56
C LYS A 245 -5.31 -27.74 4.50
N SER A 246 -4.68 -26.98 5.41
CA SER A 246 -4.78 -25.52 5.46
C SER A 246 -4.37 -24.85 4.15
N LEU A 247 -3.31 -25.35 3.51
CA LEU A 247 -2.85 -24.82 2.22
C LEU A 247 -3.86 -25.12 1.10
N SER A 248 -4.40 -26.34 1.05
CA SER A 248 -5.39 -26.70 0.05
C SER A 248 -6.69 -25.92 0.22
N GLU A 249 -7.17 -25.75 1.45
CA GLU A 249 -8.36 -24.94 1.75
C GLU A 249 -8.18 -23.50 1.28
N CYS A 250 -7.00 -22.91 1.51
CA CYS A 250 -6.68 -21.55 1.04
C CYS A 250 -6.68 -21.45 -0.50
N ILE A 251 -6.12 -22.45 -1.19
CA ILE A 251 -6.08 -22.49 -2.66
C ILE A 251 -7.51 -22.68 -3.22
N ILE A 252 -8.27 -23.63 -2.69
CA ILE A 252 -9.65 -23.92 -3.10
C ILE A 252 -10.53 -22.68 -2.92
N PHE A 253 -10.47 -22.03 -1.76
CA PHE A 253 -11.23 -20.80 -1.48
C PHE A 253 -10.95 -19.68 -2.49
N ASN A 254 -9.73 -19.60 -3.02
CA ASN A 254 -9.38 -18.62 -4.04
C ASN A 254 -9.74 -19.08 -5.46
N LEU A 255 -9.69 -20.37 -5.75
CA LEU A 255 -10.18 -20.95 -7.00
C LEU A 255 -11.69 -20.75 -7.17
N GLU A 256 -12.48 -20.98 -6.12
CA GLU A 256 -13.94 -20.81 -6.12
C GLU A 256 -14.39 -19.38 -6.43
N LYS A 257 -13.54 -18.37 -6.20
CA LYS A 257 -13.85 -16.96 -6.54
C LYS A 257 -13.75 -16.66 -8.03
N VAL A 258 -13.18 -17.58 -8.81
CA VAL A 258 -12.73 -17.34 -10.18
C VAL A 258 -13.25 -18.41 -11.16
N LEU A 259 -13.30 -19.67 -10.73
CA LEU A 259 -13.78 -20.79 -11.53
C LEU A 259 -15.30 -20.78 -11.67
N GLU A 260 -15.79 -20.93 -12.91
CA GLU A 260 -17.21 -21.16 -13.19
C GLU A 260 -17.57 -22.66 -13.19
N SER A 261 -16.60 -23.51 -13.51
CA SER A 261 -16.74 -24.97 -13.50
C SER A 261 -15.47 -25.65 -12.97
N PRO A 262 -15.59 -26.74 -12.17
CA PRO A 262 -14.44 -27.51 -11.70
C PRO A 262 -13.57 -28.07 -12.83
N ASN A 263 -14.16 -28.32 -14.01
CA ASN A 263 -13.45 -28.92 -15.14
C ASN A 263 -12.49 -27.96 -15.85
N MET A 264 -12.59 -26.65 -15.59
CA MET A 264 -11.70 -25.63 -16.17
C MET A 264 -10.28 -25.75 -15.61
N LEU A 265 -10.10 -26.24 -14.39
CA LEU A 265 -8.78 -26.38 -13.79
C LEU A 265 -8.11 -27.65 -14.31
N ILE A 266 -7.12 -27.48 -15.18
CA ILE A 266 -6.41 -28.60 -15.83
C ILE A 266 -5.00 -28.83 -15.26
N CYS A 267 -4.48 -27.87 -14.50
CA CYS A 267 -3.12 -27.95 -13.98
C CYS A 267 -2.95 -27.23 -12.65
N GLN A 268 -2.17 -27.84 -11.76
CA GLN A 268 -1.73 -27.29 -10.49
C GLN A 268 -0.21 -27.43 -10.38
N SER A 269 0.50 -26.34 -10.04
CA SER A 269 1.97 -26.33 -10.02
C SER A 269 2.51 -25.78 -8.72
N TYR A 270 3.30 -26.60 -8.01
CA TYR A 270 3.90 -26.27 -6.71
C TYR A 270 5.34 -26.78 -6.60
N ASP A 271 5.99 -26.45 -5.49
CA ASP A 271 7.27 -27.06 -5.09
C ASP A 271 7.13 -28.58 -4.78
N GLY A 272 8.25 -29.28 -4.77
CA GLY A 272 8.33 -30.71 -4.41
C GLY A 272 8.41 -30.99 -2.92
N ALA A 273 8.06 -30.05 -2.04
CA ALA A 273 8.02 -30.35 -0.61
C ALA A 273 6.93 -31.41 -0.37
N ASN A 274 7.18 -32.37 0.54
CA ASN A 274 6.24 -33.46 0.81
C ASN A 274 4.80 -32.99 1.11
N VAL A 275 4.67 -31.83 1.76
CA VAL A 275 3.37 -31.19 2.03
C VAL A 275 2.64 -30.79 0.74
N MET A 276 3.37 -30.28 -0.26
CA MET A 276 2.81 -29.81 -1.53
C MET A 276 2.60 -30.97 -2.52
N SER A 277 3.64 -31.78 -2.77
CA SER A 277 3.67 -32.82 -3.81
C SER A 277 3.36 -34.24 -3.31
N GLY A 278 2.95 -34.39 -2.06
CA GLY A 278 2.63 -35.68 -1.47
C GLY A 278 1.49 -36.40 -2.21
N ARG A 279 1.75 -37.64 -2.66
CA ARG A 279 0.79 -38.43 -3.46
C ARG A 279 -0.46 -38.89 -2.71
N LEU A 280 -0.37 -39.01 -1.39
CA LEU A 280 -1.46 -39.51 -0.53
C LEU A 280 -2.18 -38.38 0.20
N ASN A 281 -1.41 -37.51 0.88
CA ASN A 281 -1.92 -36.46 1.76
C ASN A 281 -1.34 -35.07 1.46
N GLY A 282 -0.70 -34.88 0.30
CA GLY A 282 -0.18 -33.57 -0.10
C GLY A 282 -1.26 -32.69 -0.73
N VAL A 283 -0.95 -31.39 -0.87
CA VAL A 283 -1.81 -30.40 -1.53
C VAL A 283 -2.21 -30.89 -2.93
N GLN A 284 -1.25 -31.41 -3.69
CA GLN A 284 -1.48 -32.03 -5.00
C GLN A 284 -2.66 -33.00 -4.97
N LYS A 285 -2.67 -33.92 -4.00
CA LYS A 285 -3.67 -34.98 -3.93
C LYS A 285 -5.03 -34.43 -3.50
N ILE A 286 -5.06 -33.49 -2.56
CA ILE A 286 -6.28 -32.86 -2.08
C ILE A 286 -6.94 -32.05 -3.21
N ILE A 287 -6.18 -31.21 -3.91
CA ILE A 287 -6.68 -30.43 -5.05
C ILE A 287 -7.16 -31.35 -6.17
N ASN A 288 -6.41 -32.41 -6.50
CA ASN A 288 -6.81 -33.38 -7.52
C ASN A 288 -8.07 -34.17 -7.11
N ASN A 289 -8.36 -34.30 -5.82
CA ASN A 289 -9.61 -34.93 -5.38
C ASN A 289 -10.82 -34.04 -5.65
N SER A 290 -10.69 -32.71 -5.51
CA SER A 290 -11.74 -31.72 -5.81
C SER A 290 -11.85 -31.38 -7.31
N TYR A 291 -10.71 -31.31 -8.00
CA TYR A 291 -10.61 -30.96 -9.41
C TYR A 291 -9.89 -32.08 -10.16
N LYS A 292 -10.66 -33.03 -10.71
CA LYS A 292 -10.13 -34.29 -11.28
C LYS A 292 -9.23 -34.12 -12.49
N ASN A 293 -9.39 -33.01 -13.22
CA ASN A 293 -8.59 -32.69 -14.39
C ASN A 293 -7.30 -31.94 -14.01
N ALA A 294 -7.12 -31.55 -12.75
CA ALA A 294 -6.00 -30.72 -12.32
C ALA A 294 -4.73 -31.54 -12.15
N HIS A 295 -3.99 -31.73 -13.24
CA HIS A 295 -2.73 -32.44 -13.23
C HIS A 295 -1.66 -31.68 -12.47
N PHE A 296 -0.89 -32.38 -11.64
CA PHE A 296 0.21 -31.78 -10.93
C PHE A 296 1.47 -31.68 -11.77
N ILE A 297 2.02 -30.49 -11.81
CA ILE A 297 3.34 -30.21 -12.36
C ILE A 297 4.27 -29.82 -11.22
N HIS A 298 5.36 -30.57 -11.08
CA HIS A 298 6.42 -30.23 -10.15
C HIS A 298 7.19 -29.03 -10.72
N CYS A 299 7.38 -27.99 -9.92
CA CYS A 299 8.26 -26.86 -10.26
C CYS A 299 9.62 -27.33 -10.82
N TYR A 300 9.85 -27.08 -12.11
CA TYR A 300 11.09 -27.49 -12.78
C TYR A 300 12.34 -26.83 -12.18
N ALA A 301 12.24 -25.58 -11.71
CA ALA A 301 13.34 -24.92 -11.04
C ALA A 301 13.76 -25.67 -9.76
N HIS A 302 12.78 -26.16 -8.99
CA HIS A 302 13.05 -26.98 -7.82
C HIS A 302 13.59 -28.36 -8.22
N GLN A 303 13.01 -29.02 -9.22
CA GLN A 303 13.54 -30.30 -9.71
C GLN A 303 14.99 -30.20 -10.16
N LEU A 304 15.32 -29.18 -10.95
CA LEU A 304 16.68 -28.94 -11.39
C LEU A 304 17.62 -28.70 -10.20
N ASN A 305 17.19 -27.91 -9.22
CA ASN A 305 17.95 -27.70 -7.98
C ASN A 305 18.23 -29.03 -7.25
N LEU A 306 17.22 -29.90 -7.12
CA LEU A 306 17.38 -31.22 -6.49
C LEU A 306 18.34 -32.13 -7.27
N ILE A 307 18.24 -32.16 -8.60
CA ILE A 307 19.15 -32.93 -9.46
C ILE A 307 20.59 -32.45 -9.27
N LEU A 308 20.81 -31.13 -9.28
CA LEU A 308 22.14 -30.55 -9.10
C LEU A 308 22.70 -30.84 -7.70
N ILE A 309 21.91 -30.70 -6.64
CA ILE A 309 22.31 -31.06 -5.28
C ILE A 309 22.67 -32.55 -5.21
N GLN A 310 21.87 -33.43 -5.82
CA GLN A 310 22.13 -34.87 -5.79
C GLN A 310 23.37 -35.25 -6.60
N ALA A 311 23.57 -34.67 -7.78
CA ALA A 311 24.73 -34.95 -8.64
C ALA A 311 26.02 -34.48 -7.96
N THR A 312 26.01 -33.27 -7.42
CA THR A 312 27.16 -32.72 -6.69
C THR A 312 27.42 -33.43 -5.37
N SER A 313 26.38 -34.02 -4.75
CA SER A 313 26.54 -34.86 -3.57
C SER A 313 27.14 -36.23 -3.85
N GLN A 314 27.24 -36.70 -5.10
CA GLN A 314 27.92 -37.97 -5.40
C GLN A 314 29.44 -37.84 -5.42
N ASN A 315 29.97 -36.73 -5.94
CA ASN A 315 31.40 -36.50 -6.02
C ASN A 315 31.96 -35.88 -4.73
N ARG A 316 32.94 -36.54 -4.11
CA ARG A 316 33.57 -36.07 -2.85
C ARG A 316 34.23 -34.71 -2.99
N GLU A 317 34.97 -34.48 -4.06
CA GLU A 317 35.70 -33.23 -4.30
C GLU A 317 34.74 -32.06 -4.48
N ILE A 318 33.68 -32.26 -5.27
CA ILE A 318 32.63 -31.25 -5.49
C ILE A 318 31.86 -30.96 -4.18
N ARG A 319 31.57 -31.97 -3.36
CA ARG A 319 30.98 -31.76 -2.02
C ARG A 319 31.86 -30.89 -1.14
N ILE A 320 33.16 -31.19 -1.08
CA ILE A 320 34.13 -30.43 -0.29
C ILE A 320 34.17 -28.99 -0.81
N PHE A 321 34.25 -28.80 -2.14
CA PHE A 321 34.23 -27.49 -2.77
C PHE A 321 32.99 -26.66 -2.38
N PHE A 322 31.78 -27.21 -2.48
CA PHE A 322 30.57 -26.46 -2.07
C PHE A 322 30.45 -26.27 -0.56
N SER A 323 31.02 -27.16 0.26
CA SER A 323 31.11 -26.99 1.72
C SER A 323 32.00 -25.80 2.05
N ASN A 324 33.20 -25.78 1.48
CA ASN A 324 34.18 -24.71 1.58
C ASN A 324 33.59 -23.34 1.22
N LEU A 325 32.89 -23.26 0.08
CA LEU A 325 32.20 -22.04 -0.32
C LEU A 325 31.12 -21.62 0.69
N THR A 326 30.38 -22.58 1.24
CA THR A 326 29.35 -22.30 2.25
C THR A 326 29.98 -21.78 3.54
N ASP A 327 31.14 -22.29 3.95
CA ASP A 327 31.86 -21.83 5.13
C ASP A 327 32.33 -20.38 5.01
N ILE A 328 32.80 -19.95 3.82
CA ILE A 328 33.10 -18.54 3.54
C ILE A 328 31.85 -17.67 3.76
N THR A 329 30.70 -18.07 3.21
CA THR A 329 29.46 -17.28 3.36
C THR A 329 29.01 -17.19 4.82
N ASN A 330 29.11 -18.29 5.57
CA ASN A 330 28.71 -18.37 6.98
C ASN A 330 29.64 -17.56 7.88
N PHE A 331 30.93 -17.52 7.55
CA PHE A 331 31.92 -16.73 8.26
C PHE A 331 31.54 -15.23 8.25
N PHE A 332 31.20 -14.67 7.10
CA PHE A 332 30.80 -13.25 7.05
C PHE A 332 29.36 -13.02 7.55
N SER A 333 28.42 -13.92 7.27
CA SER A 333 26.99 -13.72 7.58
C SER A 333 26.69 -13.51 9.08
N ASN A 334 27.54 -14.06 9.96
CA ASN A 334 27.31 -14.09 11.40
C ASN A 334 28.05 -12.98 12.18
N SER A 335 28.74 -12.03 11.53
CA SER A 335 29.44 -10.96 12.23
C SER A 335 29.48 -9.64 11.46
N PRO A 336 28.84 -8.58 11.99
CA PRO A 336 28.97 -7.23 11.44
C PRO A 336 30.42 -6.74 11.37
N GLN A 337 31.29 -7.13 12.32
CA GLN A 337 32.69 -6.72 12.34
C GLN A 337 33.48 -7.31 11.16
N ARG A 338 33.29 -8.59 10.85
CA ARG A 338 33.93 -9.26 9.70
C ARG A 338 33.43 -8.67 8.37
N VAL A 339 32.15 -8.33 8.32
CA VAL A 339 31.46 -7.67 7.21
C VAL A 339 32.04 -6.27 6.92
N THR A 340 32.47 -5.53 7.94
CA THR A 340 33.15 -4.23 7.76
C THR A 340 34.52 -4.39 7.08
N VAL A 341 35.30 -5.41 7.45
CA VAL A 341 36.60 -5.69 6.81
C VAL A 341 36.41 -6.11 5.35
N LEU A 342 35.40 -6.96 5.10
CA LEU A 342 35.02 -7.36 3.75
C LEU A 342 34.66 -6.15 2.87
N ASP A 343 33.88 -5.18 3.38
CA ASP A 343 33.55 -3.95 2.64
C ASP A 343 34.77 -3.08 2.36
N LYS A 344 35.72 -3.03 3.29
CA LYS A 344 36.93 -2.22 3.16
C LYS A 344 37.87 -2.77 2.07
N ILE A 345 38.08 -4.09 2.07
CA ILE A 345 39.09 -4.75 1.23
C ILE A 345 38.47 -5.25 -0.07
N VAL A 346 37.42 -6.07 0.02
CA VAL A 346 36.80 -6.74 -1.14
C VAL A 346 35.82 -5.82 -1.86
N LYS A 347 35.19 -4.87 -1.15
CA LYS A 347 34.18 -3.91 -1.68
C LYS A 347 32.98 -4.58 -2.37
N TYR A 348 32.85 -5.89 -2.24
CA TYR A 348 31.75 -6.67 -2.78
C TYR A 348 31.22 -7.62 -1.71
N ARG A 349 29.88 -7.74 -1.66
CA ARG A 349 29.21 -8.58 -0.68
C ARG A 349 29.19 -10.03 -1.15
N VAL A 350 29.71 -10.93 -0.32
CA VAL A 350 29.54 -12.37 -0.53
C VAL A 350 28.05 -12.72 -0.34
N PRO A 351 27.37 -13.35 -1.33
CA PRO A 351 25.98 -13.73 -1.21
C PRO A 351 25.78 -14.73 -0.05
N ARG A 352 24.65 -14.65 0.65
CA ARG A 352 24.28 -15.68 1.63
C ARG A 352 24.04 -17.02 0.93
N SER A 353 24.45 -18.11 1.58
CA SER A 353 24.11 -19.45 1.11
C SER A 353 22.60 -19.70 1.18
N SER A 354 22.07 -20.37 0.16
CA SER A 354 20.69 -20.85 0.12
C SER A 354 20.69 -22.32 -0.30
N ASN A 355 20.15 -23.18 0.56
CA ASN A 355 20.00 -24.60 0.27
C ASN A 355 18.88 -24.90 -0.74
N THR A 356 17.93 -23.97 -0.89
CA THR A 356 16.74 -24.15 -1.73
C THR A 356 16.88 -23.62 -3.14
N ARG A 357 17.97 -22.90 -3.46
CA ARG A 357 18.13 -22.21 -4.76
C ARG A 357 19.57 -22.30 -5.28
N TRP A 358 19.82 -23.18 -6.25
CA TRP A 358 21.12 -23.37 -6.89
C TRP A 358 21.74 -22.09 -7.46
N ASN A 359 20.91 -21.15 -7.93
CA ASN A 359 21.36 -19.83 -8.40
C ASN A 359 22.17 -19.06 -7.35
N PHE A 360 22.02 -19.34 -6.06
CA PHE A 360 22.87 -18.75 -5.02
C PHE A 360 24.25 -19.40 -5.00
N LYS A 361 24.35 -20.71 -5.22
CA LYS A 361 25.63 -21.41 -5.29
C LYS A 361 26.46 -20.93 -6.48
N SER A 362 25.86 -20.74 -7.67
CA SER A 362 26.59 -20.20 -8.83
C SER A 362 27.09 -18.77 -8.60
N ARG A 363 26.27 -17.91 -7.97
CA ARG A 363 26.70 -16.55 -7.59
C ARG A 363 27.85 -16.57 -6.59
N ILE A 364 27.81 -17.46 -5.59
CA ILE A 364 28.91 -17.60 -4.63
C ILE A 364 30.19 -18.04 -5.32
N VAL A 365 30.11 -19.02 -6.23
CA VAL A 365 31.26 -19.46 -7.04
C VAL A 365 31.87 -18.27 -7.79
N ASN A 366 31.06 -17.52 -8.54
CA ASN A 366 31.56 -16.37 -9.31
C ASN A 366 32.13 -15.28 -8.40
N THR A 367 31.45 -14.96 -7.29
CA THR A 367 31.94 -13.93 -6.36
C THR A 367 33.28 -14.32 -5.74
N VAL A 368 33.45 -15.58 -5.33
CA VAL A 368 34.71 -16.05 -4.74
C VAL A 368 35.80 -16.11 -5.80
N TYR A 369 35.49 -16.56 -7.02
CA TYR A 369 36.43 -16.61 -8.14
C TYR A 369 36.92 -15.21 -8.54
N GLU A 370 36.01 -14.27 -8.79
CA GLU A 370 36.32 -12.90 -9.21
C GLU A 370 37.07 -12.11 -8.13
N ASN A 371 36.88 -12.46 -6.86
CA ASN A 371 37.45 -11.73 -5.71
C ASN A 371 38.40 -12.59 -4.88
N LEU A 372 39.05 -13.59 -5.47
CA LEU A 372 39.88 -14.55 -4.74
C LEU A 372 41.02 -13.87 -3.97
N GLU A 373 41.82 -13.05 -4.66
CA GLU A 373 42.95 -12.33 -4.07
C GLU A 373 42.52 -11.34 -2.97
N PRO A 374 41.52 -10.45 -3.20
CA PRO A 374 40.96 -9.62 -2.12
C PRO A 374 40.42 -10.41 -0.93
N LEU A 375 39.83 -11.59 -1.15
CA LEU A 375 39.33 -12.43 -0.07
C LEU A 375 40.47 -13.01 0.77
N ILE A 376 41.58 -13.42 0.14
CA ILE A 376 42.79 -13.87 0.84
C ILE A 376 43.36 -12.74 1.71
N GLU A 377 43.49 -11.54 1.15
CA GLU A 377 43.92 -10.36 1.90
C GLU A 377 42.97 -10.05 3.07
N CYS A 378 41.66 -10.14 2.83
CA CYS A 378 40.64 -9.96 3.85
C CYS A 378 40.78 -10.97 5.01
N MET A 379 41.06 -12.24 4.72
CA MET A 379 41.26 -13.25 5.76
C MET A 379 42.53 -12.97 6.57
N LYS A 380 43.63 -12.55 5.91
CA LYS A 380 44.89 -12.15 6.56
C LYS A 380 44.69 -10.96 7.51
N GLU A 381 43.96 -9.93 7.08
CA GLU A 381 43.63 -8.77 7.93
C GLU A 381 42.81 -9.19 9.16
N ILE A 382 41.86 -10.12 9.00
CA ILE A 382 41.07 -10.61 10.14
C ILE A 382 41.94 -11.40 11.11
N GLU A 383 42.88 -12.22 10.63
CA GLU A 383 43.83 -12.96 11.48
C GLU A 383 44.75 -12.02 12.28
N SER A 384 45.21 -10.92 11.68
CA SER A 384 46.15 -9.98 12.33
C SER A 384 45.47 -8.98 13.27
N THR A 385 44.22 -8.59 12.96
CA THR A 385 43.59 -7.40 13.58
C THR A 385 42.53 -7.75 14.61
N PHE A 386 41.95 -8.96 14.58
CA PHE A 386 40.87 -9.34 15.51
C PHE A 386 41.44 -9.89 16.82
N ASN A 387 40.91 -9.43 17.96
CA ASN A 387 41.26 -9.96 19.29
C ASN A 387 40.47 -11.22 19.66
N GLN A 388 39.40 -11.54 18.91
CA GLN A 388 38.55 -12.69 19.20
C GLN A 388 39.18 -13.97 18.64
N THR A 389 39.62 -14.86 19.54
CA THR A 389 40.23 -16.15 19.19
C THR A 389 39.35 -16.98 18.24
N ILE A 390 38.02 -16.91 18.40
CA ILE A 390 37.07 -17.63 17.53
C ILE A 390 37.15 -17.14 16.08
N ALA A 391 37.26 -15.83 15.85
CA ALA A 391 37.34 -15.26 14.51
C ALA A 391 38.66 -15.62 13.83
N ILE A 392 39.77 -15.55 14.56
CA ILE A 392 41.11 -15.92 14.07
C ILE A 392 41.15 -17.41 13.72
N ASN A 393 40.66 -18.27 14.63
CA ASN A 393 40.66 -19.72 14.41
C ASN A 393 39.76 -20.17 13.25
N GLN A 394 38.75 -19.36 12.89
CA GLN A 394 37.90 -19.60 11.72
C GLN A 394 38.51 -19.02 10.43
N ALA A 395 39.22 -17.89 10.50
CA ALA A 395 39.86 -17.25 9.35
C ALA A 395 41.05 -18.05 8.81
N GLY A 396 41.93 -18.56 9.68
CA GLY A 396 43.13 -19.32 9.31
C GLY A 396 42.88 -20.53 8.40
N PRO A 397 41.91 -21.42 8.71
CA PRO A 397 41.52 -22.51 7.81
C PRO A 397 40.97 -22.04 6.46
N LEU A 398 40.15 -20.98 6.44
CA LEU A 398 39.59 -20.42 5.21
C LEU A 398 40.68 -19.78 4.34
N ASN A 399 41.63 -19.07 4.94
CA ASN A 399 42.77 -18.50 4.26
C ASN A 399 43.62 -19.59 3.59
N ARG A 400 43.97 -20.65 4.33
CA ARG A 400 44.71 -21.80 3.76
C ARG A 400 43.96 -22.46 2.62
N MET A 401 42.65 -22.61 2.76
CA MET A 401 41.77 -23.19 1.73
C MET A 401 41.70 -22.31 0.47
N LEU A 402 41.64 -20.99 0.61
CA LEU A 402 41.65 -20.06 -0.53
C LEU A 402 42.99 -20.04 -1.27
N ASN A 403 44.09 -20.35 -0.58
CA ASN A 403 45.43 -20.49 -1.15
C ASN A 403 45.77 -21.93 -1.56
N ASP A 404 44.85 -22.89 -1.42
CA ASP A 404 45.11 -24.28 -1.81
C ASP A 404 45.00 -24.40 -3.33
N ASP A 405 46.08 -24.84 -3.99
CA ASP A 405 46.11 -25.08 -5.43
C ASP A 405 45.01 -26.05 -5.88
N LYS A 406 44.50 -26.91 -5.00
CA LYS A 406 43.39 -27.83 -5.30
C LYS A 406 42.02 -27.16 -5.35
N LEU A 407 41.89 -25.91 -4.93
CA LEU A 407 40.67 -25.10 -5.09
C LEU A 407 40.59 -24.57 -6.54
N HIS A 408 40.48 -25.48 -7.51
CA HIS A 408 40.38 -25.13 -8.91
C HIS A 408 38.94 -24.75 -9.28
N PHE A 409 38.78 -23.50 -9.72
CA PHE A 409 37.61 -23.04 -10.47
C PHE A 409 37.85 -23.43 -11.93
N GLY A 410 37.44 -24.64 -12.30
CA GLY A 410 37.58 -25.20 -13.65
C GLY A 410 36.69 -24.52 -14.69
#